data_AF-A0A8X7VDM5-F1
#
_entry.id   AF-A0A8X7VDM5-F1
#
_cell.length_a   1.000
_cell.length_b   1.000
_cell.length_c   1.000
_cell.angle_alpha   90.00
_cell.angle_beta   90.00
_cell.angle_gamma   90.00
#
_symmetry.space_group_name_H-M   'P 1'
#
loop_
_entity.id
_entity.type
_entity.pdbx_description
1 polymer ?
#
loop_
_entity_poly.entity_id
_entity_poly.type
_entity_poly.pdbx_seq_one_letter_code
_entity_poly.pdbx_strand_id
1 'polypeptide(L)'
;MGKGSKSSRKGKKAWRANISTEDIEDFFEKTTKDALSGGNLSAAPSDDLFRVEKSHDVPVKRKIEKNREKVLRCDSVLQKNPFVQVVSSSKPKSKISKKKKTNAVENKTLKQAQKNADDDSVMMDLWGDDHNKGEDESNPRKIWKTTSTIPAVEVDPAGCSYNPTAESHEDMLAEAVAQEMQKVYKTELGPEPVPLTIDGNNNIEDEAGLLSVCNRIINGKSTYFLGVDNVSEGEEDADAANEVSEAGKRTARTTKRVTRVVLNKRARQKALREEESKEKHKEKLSKEIDSLPKIIKEIAEEDKEKLNKKIRQTIAKEEVLKIRPPRLGKHKYEAPPVQVLLTEEMTGSLRKLKACCTLARDRFKSLEKRGILVPSKAIRRN
;
A
#
# COMPACT_ATOMS: atom_id res chain seq x y z
N MET A 1 -23.72 60.02 35.99
CA MET A 1 -23.68 60.09 34.51
C MET A 1 -24.22 61.45 34.09
N GLY A 2 -23.43 62.20 33.31
CA GLY A 2 -23.46 63.67 33.26
C GLY A 2 -24.77 64.30 32.76
N LYS A 3 -25.12 65.45 33.33
CA LYS A 3 -26.17 66.34 32.79
C LYS A 3 -25.72 66.82 31.40
N GLY A 4 -26.35 66.34 30.34
CA GLY A 4 -26.08 66.77 28.97
C GLY A 4 -26.22 68.29 28.85
N SER A 5 -25.31 68.92 28.09
CA SER A 5 -25.31 70.37 27.90
C SER A 5 -26.63 70.81 27.24
N LYS A 6 -27.27 71.85 27.77
CA LYS A 6 -28.49 72.42 27.17
C LYS A 6 -28.11 73.13 25.87
N SER A 7 -28.11 72.41 24.76
CA SER A 7 -27.97 72.99 23.42
C SER A 7 -29.13 73.96 23.16
N SER A 8 -28.83 75.09 22.54
CA SER A 8 -29.79 76.17 22.28
C SER A 8 -31.01 75.66 21.50
N ARG A 9 -32.21 75.88 22.05
CA ARG A 9 -33.51 75.45 21.48
C ARG A 9 -34.02 76.36 20.35
N LYS A 10 -33.19 77.26 19.82
CA LYS A 10 -33.60 78.20 18.77
C LYS A 10 -33.01 77.77 17.44
N GLY A 11 -33.80 77.01 16.68
CA GLY A 11 -33.50 76.65 15.28
C GLY A 11 -34.27 75.41 14.82
N LYS A 12 -34.70 75.39 13.54
CA LYS A 12 -35.44 74.25 12.96
C LYS A 12 -34.70 72.91 13.10
N LYS A 13 -33.36 72.93 13.04
CA LYS A 13 -32.52 71.74 13.19
C LYS A 13 -32.53 71.18 14.63
N ALA A 14 -32.56 72.05 15.64
CA ALA A 14 -32.67 71.65 17.04
C ALA A 14 -34.08 71.13 17.38
N TRP A 15 -35.13 71.61 16.71
CA TRP A 15 -36.47 71.04 16.84
C TRP A 15 -36.55 69.64 16.25
N ARG A 16 -36.00 69.41 15.05
CA ARG A 16 -35.96 68.08 14.44
C ARG A 16 -35.19 67.06 15.30
N ALA A 17 -34.13 67.48 15.98
CA ALA A 17 -33.33 66.59 16.83
C ALA A 17 -33.95 66.31 18.21
N ASN A 18 -34.94 67.09 18.66
CA ASN A 18 -35.57 66.92 19.97
C ASN A 18 -37.00 66.35 19.90
N ILE A 19 -37.55 66.15 18.69
CA ILE A 19 -38.80 65.41 18.49
C ILE A 19 -38.40 63.95 18.36
N SER A 20 -38.76 63.11 19.33
CA SER A 20 -38.45 61.70 19.26
C SER A 20 -39.20 61.06 18.09
N THR A 21 -38.47 60.40 17.19
CA THR A 21 -39.02 59.54 16.12
C THR A 21 -39.10 58.08 16.56
N GLU A 22 -38.71 57.77 17.80
CA GLU A 22 -38.61 56.40 18.32
C GLU A 22 -39.95 55.67 18.25
N ASP A 23 -41.07 56.34 18.59
CA ASP A 23 -42.41 55.72 18.52
C ASP A 23 -42.80 55.31 17.07
N ILE A 24 -42.35 56.09 16.08
CA ILE A 24 -42.62 55.84 14.67
C ILE A 24 -41.73 54.68 14.18
N GLU A 25 -40.46 54.71 14.55
CA GLU A 25 -39.49 53.66 14.23
C GLU A 25 -39.90 52.31 14.86
N ASP A 26 -40.32 52.32 16.13
CA ASP A 26 -40.84 51.15 16.84
C ASP A 26 -42.08 50.56 16.17
N PHE A 27 -42.97 51.41 15.64
CA PHE A 27 -44.13 50.95 14.88
C PHE A 27 -43.71 50.27 13.58
N PHE A 28 -42.75 50.83 12.83
CA PHE A 28 -42.22 50.21 11.62
C PHE A 28 -41.48 48.91 11.90
N GLU A 29 -40.74 48.84 13.00
CA GLU A 29 -40.07 47.61 13.42
C GLU A 29 -41.06 46.51 13.83
N LYS A 30 -42.11 46.86 14.58
CA LYS A 30 -43.14 45.89 14.98
C LYS A 30 -43.90 45.38 13.76
N THR A 31 -44.31 46.27 12.85
CA THR A 31 -45.00 45.88 11.62
C THR A 31 -44.14 45.02 10.69
N THR A 32 -42.84 45.28 10.56
CA THR A 32 -41.93 44.42 9.79
C THR A 32 -41.71 43.06 10.46
N LYS A 33 -41.54 43.02 11.78
CA LYS A 33 -41.44 41.76 12.54
C LYS A 33 -42.70 40.92 12.43
N ASP A 34 -43.88 41.55 12.52
CA ASP A 34 -45.17 40.88 12.35
C ASP A 34 -45.33 40.33 10.92
N ALA A 35 -44.96 41.10 9.90
CA ALA A 35 -45.01 40.63 8.50
C ALA A 35 -44.10 39.42 8.24
N LEU A 36 -42.91 39.39 8.84
CA LEU A 36 -41.99 38.26 8.72
C LEU A 36 -42.45 37.04 9.53
N SER A 37 -43.14 37.25 10.64
CA SER A 37 -43.58 36.20 11.57
C SER A 37 -44.96 35.62 11.22
N GLY A 38 -45.58 36.08 10.13
CA GLY A 38 -46.85 35.54 9.62
C GLY A 38 -48.10 36.32 10.01
N GLY A 39 -47.97 37.55 10.51
CA GLY A 39 -49.07 38.46 10.84
C GLY A 39 -49.13 38.85 12.32
N ASN A 40 -49.97 39.85 12.63
CA ASN A 40 -50.11 40.35 14.00
C ASN A 40 -51.00 39.42 14.83
N LEU A 41 -50.45 38.84 15.90
CA LEU A 41 -51.12 37.81 16.72
C LEU A 41 -52.43 38.28 17.35
N SER A 42 -52.57 39.57 17.64
CA SER A 42 -53.80 40.13 18.22
C SER A 42 -55.00 40.11 17.27
N ALA A 43 -54.77 40.00 15.96
CA ALA A 43 -55.83 39.96 14.96
C ALA A 43 -56.23 38.53 14.56
N ALA A 44 -55.44 37.52 14.95
CA ALA A 44 -55.74 36.12 14.66
C ALA A 44 -56.87 35.60 15.58
N PRO A 45 -57.80 34.77 15.06
CA PRO A 45 -58.82 34.15 15.89
C PRO A 45 -58.19 33.22 16.94
N SER A 46 -58.78 33.19 18.12
CA SER A 46 -58.28 32.41 19.27
C SER A 46 -58.21 30.91 18.99
N ASP A 47 -59.06 30.37 18.11
CA ASP A 47 -59.07 28.97 17.70
C ASP A 47 -57.83 28.54 16.89
N ASP A 48 -57.19 29.46 16.17
CA ASP A 48 -55.93 29.20 15.45
C ASP A 48 -54.71 29.34 16.38
N LEU A 49 -54.80 30.23 17.38
CA LEU A 49 -53.74 30.45 18.35
C LEU A 49 -53.64 29.29 19.36
N PHE A 50 -54.77 28.68 19.72
CA PHE A 50 -54.84 27.67 20.77
C PHE A 50 -55.53 26.40 20.29
N ARG A 51 -54.73 25.35 20.07
CA ARG A 51 -55.25 24.00 19.84
C ARG A 51 -55.14 23.21 21.14
N VAL A 52 -56.27 22.80 21.71
CA VAL A 52 -56.27 21.92 22.89
C VAL A 52 -55.98 20.49 22.42
N GLU A 53 -54.73 20.06 22.56
CA GLU A 53 -54.29 18.70 22.22
C GLU A 53 -54.88 17.69 23.21
N LYS A 54 -55.85 16.88 22.75
CA LYS A 54 -56.50 15.82 23.54
C LYS A 54 -55.97 14.41 23.24
N SER A 55 -55.01 14.27 22.33
CA SER A 55 -54.43 12.99 21.93
C SER A 55 -53.04 12.81 22.53
N HIS A 56 -52.91 11.88 23.49
CA HIS A 56 -51.61 11.29 23.82
C HIS A 56 -51.31 10.22 22.78
N ASP A 57 -50.67 10.59 21.67
CA ASP A 57 -49.77 9.72 20.89
C ASP A 57 -49.30 10.45 19.63
N VAL A 58 -48.17 11.15 19.74
CA VAL A 58 -47.41 11.63 18.58
C VAL A 58 -46.22 10.69 18.41
N PRO A 59 -46.13 9.89 17.33
CA PRO A 59 -44.91 9.16 17.06
C PRO A 59 -43.85 10.18 16.65
N VAL A 60 -42.99 10.56 17.60
CA VAL A 60 -41.78 11.33 17.33
C VAL A 60 -40.84 10.41 16.54
N LYS A 61 -41.07 10.31 15.22
CA LYS A 61 -40.09 9.72 14.30
C LYS A 61 -38.81 10.52 14.47
N ARG A 62 -37.79 9.89 15.07
CA ARG A 62 -36.52 10.52 15.39
C ARG A 62 -35.96 11.10 14.08
N LYS A 63 -35.36 12.29 14.12
CA LYS A 63 -34.79 12.96 12.92
C LYS A 63 -33.85 12.05 12.09
N ILE A 64 -33.31 11.01 12.73
CA ILE A 64 -32.48 9.95 12.13
C ILE A 64 -33.25 9.14 11.08
N GLU A 65 -34.52 8.79 11.30
CA GLU A 65 -35.32 7.95 10.39
C GLU A 65 -35.66 8.69 9.10
N LYS A 66 -35.98 9.99 9.18
CA LYS A 66 -36.23 10.85 8.01
C LYS A 66 -34.99 11.01 7.11
N ASN A 67 -33.79 10.92 7.69
CA ASN A 67 -32.54 10.97 6.94
C ASN A 67 -32.15 9.61 6.35
N ARG A 68 -32.65 8.50 6.90
CA ARG A 68 -32.44 7.14 6.37
C ARG A 68 -33.34 6.85 5.17
N GLU A 69 -34.53 7.43 5.10
CA GLU A 69 -35.41 7.33 3.93
C GLU A 69 -34.82 8.06 2.69
N LYS A 70 -33.92 9.03 2.89
CA LYS A 70 -33.25 9.74 1.79
C LYS A 70 -32.01 8.98 1.35
N VAL A 71 -32.06 8.42 0.14
CA VAL A 71 -30.92 7.76 -0.51
C VAL A 71 -29.77 8.76 -0.68
N LEU A 72 -28.55 8.37 -0.31
CA LEU A 72 -27.36 9.22 -0.46
C LEU A 72 -27.11 9.57 -1.93
N ARG A 73 -26.55 10.76 -2.19
CA ARG A 73 -26.31 11.27 -3.55
C ARG A 73 -25.48 10.31 -4.41
N CYS A 74 -24.47 9.66 -3.81
CA CYS A 74 -23.62 8.67 -4.48
C CYS A 74 -24.39 7.39 -4.84
N ASP A 75 -25.30 6.93 -3.97
CA ASP A 75 -26.11 5.75 -4.23
C ASP A 75 -27.25 6.04 -5.21
N SER A 76 -27.77 7.27 -5.22
CA SER A 76 -28.76 7.75 -6.20
C SER A 76 -28.22 7.70 -7.64
N VAL A 77 -26.91 7.89 -7.85
CA VAL A 77 -26.28 7.77 -9.18
C VAL A 77 -26.23 6.31 -9.66
N LEU A 78 -26.25 5.34 -8.74
CA LEU A 78 -26.25 3.91 -9.04
C LEU A 78 -27.67 3.34 -9.20
N GLN A 79 -28.69 4.05 -8.71
CA GLN A 79 -30.08 3.67 -8.96
C GLN A 79 -30.39 3.80 -10.45
N LYS A 80 -31.04 2.77 -11.01
CA LYS A 80 -31.41 2.76 -12.43
C LYS A 80 -32.34 3.92 -12.72
N ASN A 81 -32.03 4.71 -13.75
CA ASN A 81 -32.89 5.79 -14.19
C ASN A 81 -34.21 5.19 -14.70
N PRO A 82 -35.37 5.50 -14.10
CA PRO A 82 -36.65 4.91 -14.48
C PRO A 82 -37.08 5.27 -15.90
N PHE A 83 -36.48 6.32 -16.50
CA PHE A 83 -36.78 6.78 -17.86
C PHE A 83 -35.93 6.13 -18.95
N VAL A 84 -34.97 5.26 -18.59
CA VAL A 84 -34.10 4.59 -19.56
C VAL A 84 -34.42 3.10 -19.58
N GLN A 85 -35.00 2.61 -20.68
CA GLN A 85 -35.18 1.17 -20.89
C GLN A 85 -33.82 0.49 -21.09
N VAL A 86 -33.54 -0.53 -20.28
CA VAL A 86 -32.28 -1.27 -20.34
C VAL A 86 -32.28 -2.14 -21.59
N VAL A 87 -31.35 -1.90 -22.52
CA VAL A 87 -31.15 -2.74 -23.71
C VAL A 87 -30.65 -4.11 -23.24
N SER A 88 -31.41 -5.16 -23.53
CA SER A 88 -31.07 -6.54 -23.21
C SER A 88 -29.79 -6.94 -23.95
N SER A 89 -28.69 -7.15 -23.21
CA SER A 89 -27.46 -7.66 -23.82
C SER A 89 -27.67 -9.10 -24.31
N SER A 90 -27.31 -9.35 -25.58
CA SER A 90 -27.68 -10.54 -26.36
C SER A 90 -26.97 -11.85 -25.96
N LYS A 91 -26.58 -12.03 -24.71
CA LYS A 91 -25.98 -13.28 -24.24
C LYS A 91 -26.90 -13.98 -23.25
N PRO A 92 -27.51 -15.13 -23.59
CA PRO A 92 -28.28 -15.90 -22.63
C PRO A 92 -27.34 -16.38 -21.53
N LYS A 93 -27.58 -15.97 -20.29
CA LYS A 93 -26.91 -16.53 -19.12
C LYS A 93 -27.23 -18.02 -19.08
N SER A 94 -26.20 -18.85 -19.28
CA SER A 94 -26.31 -20.30 -19.13
C SER A 94 -26.75 -20.62 -17.70
N LYS A 95 -27.87 -21.34 -17.57
CA LYS A 95 -28.35 -21.85 -16.29
C LYS A 95 -27.36 -22.92 -15.81
N ILE A 96 -26.54 -22.60 -14.83
CA ILE A 96 -25.77 -23.60 -14.08
C ILE A 96 -26.79 -24.41 -13.25
N SER A 97 -27.07 -25.62 -13.73
CA SER A 97 -27.86 -26.60 -13.02
C SER A 97 -27.02 -27.15 -11.85
N LYS A 98 -27.47 -26.88 -10.62
CA LYS A 98 -26.94 -27.53 -9.42
C LYS A 98 -27.38 -29.01 -9.44
N LYS A 99 -26.53 -29.91 -9.94
CA LYS A 99 -26.67 -31.35 -9.68
C LYS A 99 -26.09 -31.65 -8.31
N LYS A 100 -26.96 -31.85 -7.32
CA LYS A 100 -26.63 -32.53 -6.06
C LYS A 100 -26.26 -33.99 -6.39
N LYS A 101 -25.03 -34.41 -6.08
CA LYS A 101 -24.67 -35.83 -6.03
C LYS A 101 -24.86 -36.30 -4.60
N THR A 102 -25.79 -37.23 -4.40
CA THR A 102 -25.94 -38.05 -3.19
C THR A 102 -24.94 -39.21 -3.29
N ASN A 103 -23.94 -39.26 -2.41
CA ASN A 103 -23.11 -40.45 -2.24
C ASN A 103 -23.84 -41.41 -1.31
N ALA A 104 -24.19 -42.59 -1.84
CA ALA A 104 -24.61 -43.73 -1.05
C ALA A 104 -23.40 -44.32 -0.35
N VAL A 105 -23.54 -44.54 0.96
CA VAL A 105 -22.59 -45.24 1.82
C VAL A 105 -22.90 -46.74 1.73
N GLU A 106 -21.91 -47.54 1.32
CA GLU A 106 -21.87 -48.96 1.65
C GLU A 106 -20.85 -49.20 2.76
N ASN A 107 -21.33 -49.91 3.78
CA ASN A 107 -20.65 -50.25 5.02
C ASN A 107 -19.56 -51.31 4.81
N LYS A 108 -18.49 -51.23 5.61
CA LYS A 108 -17.99 -52.31 6.52
C LYS A 108 -16.48 -52.14 6.82
N THR A 109 -16.13 -51.80 8.05
CA THR A 109 -15.50 -52.70 9.05
C THR A 109 -14.81 -51.92 10.17
N LEU A 110 -14.95 -52.47 11.37
CA LEU A 110 -14.45 -52.00 12.66
C LEU A 110 -12.96 -52.35 12.83
N LYS A 111 -12.20 -51.49 13.54
CA LYS A 111 -11.43 -51.86 14.75
C LYS A 111 -10.68 -50.65 15.36
N GLN A 112 -11.06 -50.34 16.61
CA GLN A 112 -10.24 -50.06 17.81
C GLN A 112 -9.00 -49.15 17.62
N ALA A 113 -9.06 -47.88 18.02
CA ALA A 113 -8.87 -47.36 19.39
C ALA A 113 -7.43 -47.48 19.94
N GLN A 114 -6.68 -46.38 19.91
CA GLN A 114 -5.89 -45.89 21.06
C GLN A 114 -5.92 -44.35 21.10
N LYS A 115 -6.25 -43.86 22.30
CA LYS A 115 -6.37 -42.46 22.75
C LYS A 115 -4.98 -41.93 23.14
N ASN A 116 -4.74 -40.64 22.91
CA ASN A 116 -4.04 -39.63 23.73
C ASN A 116 -4.28 -38.28 23.00
N ALA A 117 -5.28 -37.48 23.36
CA ALA A 117 -5.21 -36.38 24.34
C ALA A 117 -4.18 -35.31 23.95
N ASP A 118 -4.64 -34.24 23.27
CA ASP A 118 -4.56 -32.85 23.75
C ASP A 118 -5.30 -31.90 22.80
N ASP A 119 -5.95 -30.91 23.41
CA ASP A 119 -7.00 -30.04 22.89
C ASP A 119 -6.53 -28.95 21.92
N ASP A 120 -7.38 -28.66 20.92
CA ASP A 120 -7.67 -27.31 20.44
C ASP A 120 -8.97 -27.34 19.60
N SER A 121 -10.09 -27.19 20.30
CA SER A 121 -11.44 -27.24 19.74
C SER A 121 -11.75 -26.00 18.89
N VAL A 122 -11.67 -26.15 17.57
CA VAL A 122 -12.40 -25.29 16.62
C VAL A 122 -13.89 -25.64 16.75
N MET A 123 -14.60 -24.91 17.61
CA MET A 123 -16.07 -25.02 17.69
C MET A 123 -16.69 -24.41 16.44
N MET A 124 -17.05 -25.28 15.50
CA MET A 124 -17.96 -24.95 14.40
C MET A 124 -19.37 -25.36 14.84
N ASP A 125 -20.22 -24.38 15.10
CA ASP A 125 -21.63 -24.59 15.43
C ASP A 125 -22.38 -25.09 14.18
N LEU A 126 -22.71 -26.38 14.18
CA LEU A 126 -23.43 -27.07 13.11
C LEU A 126 -24.95 -27.15 13.39
N TRP A 127 -25.41 -26.56 14.50
CA TRP A 127 -26.80 -26.65 14.98
C TRP A 127 -27.44 -25.27 15.23
N GLY A 128 -26.90 -24.22 14.62
CA GLY A 128 -27.56 -22.91 14.54
C GLY A 128 -28.87 -23.01 13.76
N ASP A 129 -29.97 -23.00 14.50
CA ASP A 129 -31.35 -23.19 14.09
C ASP A 129 -31.78 -22.31 12.90
N ASP A 130 -32.35 -22.98 11.90
CA ASP A 130 -32.68 -22.47 10.58
C ASP A 130 -34.09 -21.83 10.61
N HIS A 131 -34.33 -20.87 11.51
CA HIS A 131 -35.63 -20.18 11.62
C HIS A 131 -35.50 -18.73 12.13
N ASN A 132 -35.13 -17.79 11.25
CA ASN A 132 -35.92 -16.57 11.06
C ASN A 132 -35.41 -15.71 9.90
N LYS A 133 -36.37 -15.20 9.12
CA LYS A 133 -36.16 -14.25 8.03
C LYS A 133 -35.69 -12.91 8.60
N GLY A 134 -34.57 -12.43 8.07
CA GLY A 134 -34.05 -11.08 8.26
C GLY A 134 -32.89 -10.87 7.30
N GLU A 135 -33.20 -10.47 6.08
CA GLU A 135 -32.22 -9.92 5.15
C GLU A 135 -31.65 -8.66 5.81
N ASP A 136 -30.43 -8.71 6.39
CA ASP A 136 -29.48 -7.59 6.57
C ASP A 136 -28.40 -7.84 7.65
N GLU A 137 -27.77 -9.01 7.75
CA GLU A 137 -26.60 -9.17 8.62
C GLU A 137 -25.49 -10.03 8.01
N SER A 138 -24.69 -9.46 7.09
CA SER A 138 -23.25 -9.73 7.01
C SER A 138 -22.58 -8.94 5.87
N ASN A 139 -22.53 -7.62 5.95
CA ASN A 139 -21.34 -6.96 5.44
C ASN A 139 -20.37 -6.90 6.62
N PRO A 140 -19.38 -7.81 6.73
CA PRO A 140 -18.31 -7.58 7.67
C PRO A 140 -17.66 -6.29 7.21
N ARG A 141 -17.92 -5.18 7.93
CA ARG A 141 -17.14 -3.95 7.78
C ARG A 141 -15.70 -4.42 7.82
N LYS A 142 -14.97 -4.33 6.71
CA LYS A 142 -13.58 -4.79 6.63
C LYS A 142 -12.85 -4.09 7.76
N ILE A 143 -12.60 -4.80 8.86
CA ILE A 143 -11.83 -4.27 9.97
C ILE A 143 -10.44 -4.14 9.37
N TRP A 144 -10.06 -2.91 9.04
CA TRP A 144 -8.73 -2.63 8.54
C TRP A 144 -7.78 -2.96 9.67
N LYS A 145 -7.07 -4.08 9.54
CA LYS A 145 -5.98 -4.42 10.46
C LYS A 145 -5.00 -3.25 10.45
N THR A 146 -4.53 -2.85 11.63
CA THR A 146 -3.49 -1.83 11.76
C THR A 146 -2.31 -2.22 10.89
N THR A 147 -1.98 -1.37 9.91
CA THR A 147 -0.99 -1.69 8.87
C THR A 147 0.45 -1.59 9.35
N SER A 148 0.70 -0.99 10.51
CA SER A 148 2.03 -0.69 11.02
C SER A 148 2.35 -1.44 12.31
N THR A 149 3.53 -2.05 12.35
CA THR A 149 4.13 -2.61 13.58
C THR A 149 4.61 -1.52 14.55
N ILE A 150 4.86 -0.33 14.02
CA ILE A 150 5.43 0.82 14.75
C ILE A 150 4.36 1.45 15.66
N PRO A 151 4.69 1.78 16.93
CA PRO A 151 3.75 2.40 17.85
C PRO A 151 3.29 3.79 17.37
N ALA A 152 2.08 4.18 17.76
CA ALA A 152 1.51 5.47 17.35
C ALA A 152 2.24 6.68 17.93
N VAL A 153 2.80 6.52 19.13
CA VAL A 153 3.57 7.52 19.85
C VAL A 153 4.91 6.87 20.18
N GLU A 154 5.99 7.45 19.67
CA GLU A 154 7.34 7.02 20.01
C GLU A 154 7.78 7.76 21.25
N VAL A 155 8.46 7.04 22.15
CA VAL A 155 9.02 7.64 23.37
C VAL A 155 10.43 8.09 23.03
N ASP A 156 10.69 9.38 23.21
CA ASP A 156 12.03 9.93 23.02
C ASP A 156 12.99 9.39 24.09
N PRO A 157 14.28 9.25 23.76
CA PRO A 157 15.31 8.81 24.70
C PRO A 157 15.52 9.84 25.82
N ALA A 158 16.01 9.36 26.98
CA ALA A 158 16.15 10.18 28.20
C ALA A 158 17.07 11.42 28.01
N GLY A 159 18.05 11.33 27.09
CA GLY A 159 18.95 12.44 26.77
C GLY A 159 18.29 13.65 26.10
N CYS A 160 17.10 13.48 25.51
CA CYS A 160 16.29 14.57 24.95
C CYS A 160 15.42 15.27 26.00
N SER A 161 15.45 14.78 27.25
CA SER A 161 14.69 15.40 28.33
C SER A 161 15.24 16.79 28.67
N TYR A 162 14.48 17.53 29.48
CA TYR A 162 14.86 18.87 29.88
C TYR A 162 16.13 18.92 30.75
N ASN A 163 16.27 17.95 31.65
CA ASN A 163 17.37 17.85 32.60
C ASN A 163 17.91 16.41 32.56
N PRO A 164 18.59 16.02 31.46
CA PRO A 164 19.10 14.67 31.27
C PRO A 164 20.32 14.41 32.16
N THR A 165 20.66 13.13 32.37
CA THR A 165 21.96 12.76 32.91
C THR A 165 23.06 13.07 31.88
N ALA A 166 24.26 13.43 32.34
CA ALA A 166 25.36 13.83 31.44
C ALA A 166 25.65 12.77 30.36
N GLU A 167 25.75 11.50 30.76
CA GLU A 167 25.98 10.37 29.84
C GLU A 167 24.88 10.28 28.78
N SER A 168 23.61 10.29 29.20
CA SER A 168 22.48 10.22 28.26
C SER A 168 22.42 11.42 27.30
N HIS A 169 22.87 12.59 27.74
CA HIS A 169 22.90 13.82 26.93
C HIS A 169 24.00 13.76 25.89
N GLU A 170 25.19 13.32 26.28
CA GLU A 170 26.33 13.11 25.41
C GLU A 170 26.03 12.06 24.33
N ASP A 171 25.38 10.95 24.69
CA ASP A 171 24.96 9.92 23.74
C ASP A 171 24.01 10.48 22.67
N MET A 172 23.04 11.29 23.07
CA MET A 172 22.08 11.89 22.14
C MET A 172 22.69 12.99 21.28
N LEU A 173 23.60 13.80 21.84
CA LEU A 173 24.39 14.74 21.06
C LEU A 173 25.26 14.02 20.04
N ALA A 174 25.90 12.91 20.41
CA ALA A 174 26.71 12.10 19.51
C ALA A 174 25.87 11.55 18.36
N GLU A 175 24.64 11.08 18.63
CA GLU A 175 23.71 10.64 17.58
C GLU A 175 23.34 11.79 16.62
N ALA A 176 22.99 12.96 17.16
CA ALA A 176 22.67 14.13 16.35
C ALA A 176 23.84 14.58 15.47
N VAL A 177 25.06 14.62 16.03
CA VAL A 177 26.30 14.93 15.30
C VAL A 177 26.55 13.90 14.20
N ALA A 178 26.36 12.60 14.49
CA ALA A 178 26.51 11.54 13.49
C ALA A 178 25.54 11.72 12.31
N GLN A 179 24.29 12.12 12.56
CA GLN A 179 23.32 12.39 11.50
C GLN A 179 23.70 13.58 10.61
N GLU A 180 24.22 14.66 11.19
CA GLU A 180 24.70 15.82 10.42
C GLU A 180 25.97 15.48 9.64
N MET A 181 26.94 14.78 10.24
CA MET A 181 28.15 14.32 9.56
C MET A 181 27.82 13.40 8.38
N GLN A 182 26.82 12.52 8.52
CA GLN A 182 26.34 11.72 7.38
C GLN A 182 25.79 12.57 6.23
N LYS A 183 25.17 13.72 6.49
CA LYS A 183 24.71 14.64 5.43
C LYS A 183 25.89 15.34 4.77
N VAL A 184 26.88 15.75 5.56
CA VAL A 184 28.13 16.33 5.06
C VAL A 184 28.85 15.34 4.14
N TYR A 185 29.10 14.13 4.62
CA TYR A 185 29.74 13.08 3.82
C TYR A 185 28.97 12.74 2.54
N LYS A 186 27.64 12.70 2.58
CA LYS A 186 26.82 12.50 1.36
C LYS A 186 26.98 13.62 0.35
N THR A 187 27.24 14.84 0.81
CA THR A 187 27.45 16.01 -0.05
C THR A 187 28.85 16.00 -0.63
N GLU A 188 29.87 15.65 0.18
CA GLU A 188 31.27 15.64 -0.22
C GLU A 188 31.65 14.45 -1.12
N LEU A 189 31.21 13.24 -0.77
CA LEU A 189 31.41 12.03 -1.60
C LEU A 189 30.43 11.95 -2.76
N GLY A 190 29.39 12.78 -2.74
CA GLY A 190 28.38 12.83 -3.79
C GLY A 190 28.99 13.34 -5.11
N PRO A 191 28.48 12.87 -6.26
CA PRO A 191 28.86 13.48 -7.53
C PRO A 191 28.45 14.96 -7.52
N GLU A 192 29.37 15.83 -7.93
CA GLU A 192 29.07 17.26 -8.10
C GLU A 192 27.87 17.42 -9.05
N PRO A 193 26.86 18.23 -8.69
CA PRO A 193 25.71 18.44 -9.55
C PRO A 193 26.16 19.03 -10.88
N VAL A 194 25.66 18.47 -11.98
CA VAL A 194 25.91 19.03 -13.31
C VAL A 194 25.44 20.48 -13.31
N PRO A 195 26.29 21.46 -13.67
CA PRO A 195 25.89 22.86 -13.71
C PRO A 195 24.69 23.03 -14.64
N LEU A 196 23.64 23.68 -14.16
CA LEU A 196 22.40 23.89 -14.90
C LEU A 196 22.58 24.87 -16.07
N THR A 197 23.52 25.80 -15.92
CA THR A 197 23.92 26.77 -16.94
C THR A 197 25.42 26.65 -17.16
N ILE A 198 25.81 26.40 -18.40
CA ILE A 198 27.19 26.61 -18.86
C ILE A 198 27.22 28.06 -19.31
N ASP A 199 28.01 28.90 -18.65
CA ASP A 199 28.17 30.29 -19.07
C ASP A 199 28.81 30.30 -20.47
N GLY A 200 28.00 30.60 -21.49
CA GLY A 200 28.41 30.67 -22.89
C GLY A 200 29.26 31.91 -23.25
N ASN A 201 29.80 32.62 -22.26
CA ASN A 201 30.52 33.87 -22.44
C ASN A 201 32.04 33.70 -22.38
N ASN A 202 32.54 32.61 -22.94
CA ASN A 202 33.88 32.62 -23.53
C ASN A 202 33.65 32.64 -25.03
N ASN A 203 34.15 33.67 -25.70
CA ASN A 203 34.23 33.73 -27.16
C ASN A 203 35.01 32.49 -27.63
N ILE A 204 34.28 31.42 -27.95
CA ILE A 204 34.82 30.21 -28.58
C ILE A 204 34.26 30.26 -29.99
N GLU A 205 34.91 31.06 -30.83
CA GLU A 205 34.70 31.04 -32.28
C GLU A 205 35.26 29.75 -32.92
N ASP A 206 35.93 28.90 -32.11
CA ASP A 206 36.53 27.67 -32.58
C ASP A 206 35.70 26.44 -32.16
N GLU A 207 34.95 25.86 -33.10
CA GLU A 207 34.22 24.59 -32.92
C GLU A 207 35.10 23.43 -32.38
N ALA A 208 36.43 23.55 -32.52
CA ALA A 208 37.42 22.63 -31.97
C ALA A 208 37.50 22.64 -30.43
N GLY A 209 37.21 23.76 -29.76
CA GLY A 209 37.23 23.88 -28.30
C GLY A 209 36.06 23.17 -27.64
N LEU A 210 34.86 23.27 -28.23
CA LEU A 210 33.66 22.62 -27.74
C LEU A 210 33.76 21.08 -27.85
N LEU A 211 34.29 20.58 -28.98
CA LEU A 211 34.51 19.15 -29.20
C LEU A 211 35.58 18.58 -28.26
N SER A 212 36.61 19.36 -27.90
CA SER A 212 37.63 18.99 -26.92
C SER A 212 37.07 18.87 -25.49
N VAL A 213 36.21 19.79 -25.07
CA VAL A 213 35.52 19.73 -23.77
C VAL A 213 34.55 18.55 -23.72
N CYS A 214 33.77 18.33 -24.79
CA CYS A 214 32.88 17.16 -24.91
C CYS A 214 33.64 15.83 -24.90
N ASN A 215 34.77 15.73 -25.62
CA ASN A 215 35.60 14.51 -25.64
C ASN A 215 36.30 14.25 -24.30
N ARG A 216 36.69 15.28 -23.54
CA ARG A 216 37.21 15.10 -22.17
C ARG A 216 36.14 14.55 -21.21
N ILE A 217 34.88 14.98 -21.37
CA ILE A 217 33.73 14.49 -20.59
C ILE A 217 33.37 13.04 -20.96
N ILE A 218 33.48 12.67 -22.24
CA ILE A 218 33.20 11.32 -22.74
C ILE A 218 34.31 10.33 -22.34
N ASN A 219 35.58 10.72 -22.51
CA ASN A 219 36.72 9.84 -22.21
C ASN A 219 36.96 9.65 -20.70
N GLY A 220 36.59 10.64 -19.86
CA GLY A 220 36.65 10.53 -18.40
C GLY A 220 35.56 9.66 -17.76
N LYS A 221 34.50 9.30 -18.52
CA LYS A 221 33.36 8.49 -18.04
C LYS A 221 33.26 7.10 -18.67
N SER A 222 34.14 6.75 -19.61
CA SER A 222 34.13 5.44 -20.28
C SER A 222 34.75 4.30 -19.45
N THR A 223 35.37 4.59 -18.30
CA THR A 223 36.08 3.57 -17.50
C THR A 223 35.22 2.80 -16.49
N TYR A 224 33.92 3.10 -16.37
CA TYR A 224 33.04 2.46 -15.36
C TYR A 224 31.79 1.79 -15.95
N PHE A 225 31.83 1.41 -17.23
CA PHE A 225 30.83 0.54 -17.87
C PHE A 225 31.49 -0.62 -18.61
N LEU A 226 32.51 -1.23 -18.01
CA LEU A 226 33.00 -2.56 -18.36
C LEU A 226 32.83 -3.44 -17.12
N GLY A 227 31.80 -4.27 -17.10
CA GLY A 227 31.60 -5.21 -15.98
C GLY A 227 30.21 -5.80 -15.86
N VAL A 228 29.61 -6.28 -16.95
CA VAL A 228 28.58 -7.34 -16.89
C VAL A 228 28.76 -8.24 -18.12
N ASP A 229 29.37 -9.40 -17.86
CA ASP A 229 29.24 -10.70 -18.52
C ASP A 229 29.24 -10.77 -20.06
N ASN A 230 30.44 -10.98 -20.62
CA ASN A 230 30.61 -12.07 -21.58
C ASN A 230 31.67 -13.01 -21.00
N VAL A 231 31.18 -14.14 -20.50
CA VAL A 231 31.92 -15.26 -19.95
C VAL A 231 32.99 -15.72 -20.94
N SER A 232 34.24 -15.62 -20.49
CA SER A 232 35.41 -16.25 -21.07
C SER A 232 35.66 -17.56 -20.33
N GLU A 233 35.97 -18.60 -21.10
CA GLU A 233 36.54 -19.90 -20.71
C GLU A 233 35.62 -20.88 -19.96
N GLY A 234 35.13 -21.84 -20.73
CA GLY A 234 34.66 -23.14 -20.28
C GLY A 234 34.88 -24.12 -21.43
N GLU A 235 36.08 -24.72 -21.44
CA GLU A 235 36.52 -25.78 -22.34
C GLU A 235 35.43 -26.86 -22.51
N GLU A 236 34.92 -27.00 -23.73
CA GLU A 236 34.20 -28.20 -24.16
C GLU A 236 35.19 -29.10 -24.90
N ASP A 237 35.83 -29.99 -24.14
CA ASP A 237 36.49 -31.16 -24.70
C ASP A 237 35.67 -32.43 -24.42
N ALA A 238 35.51 -33.17 -25.52
CA ALA A 238 35.22 -34.60 -25.64
C ALA A 238 33.75 -35.09 -25.72
N ASP A 239 33.42 -35.46 -26.97
CA ASP A 239 32.65 -36.66 -27.35
C ASP A 239 31.13 -36.56 -27.55
N ALA A 240 30.74 -35.98 -28.69
CA ALA A 240 29.63 -36.53 -29.47
C ALA A 240 29.81 -36.24 -30.98
N ALA A 241 30.51 -37.17 -31.64
CA ALA A 241 30.49 -37.47 -33.07
C ALA A 241 29.80 -36.44 -33.98
N ASN A 242 30.67 -35.63 -34.59
CA ASN A 242 30.53 -35.00 -35.88
C ASN A 242 29.78 -35.89 -36.92
N GLU A 243 28.47 -35.71 -37.09
CA GLU A 243 27.78 -36.00 -38.35
C GLU A 243 27.37 -34.66 -38.97
N VAL A 244 28.35 -33.97 -39.58
CA VAL A 244 28.06 -33.02 -40.65
C VAL A 244 27.27 -33.79 -41.70
N SER A 245 26.04 -33.35 -41.97
CA SER A 245 25.34 -33.67 -43.20
C SER A 245 26.07 -32.99 -44.35
N GLU A 246 27.20 -33.59 -44.73
CA GLU A 246 27.96 -33.20 -45.90
C GLU A 246 27.20 -33.71 -47.12
N ALA A 247 26.37 -32.83 -47.66
CA ALA A 247 25.89 -32.90 -49.04
C ALA A 247 27.12 -32.76 -49.96
N GLY A 248 27.89 -33.83 -50.09
CA GLY A 248 29.14 -33.88 -50.83
C GLY A 248 29.44 -35.29 -51.32
N LYS A 249 29.34 -35.48 -52.64
CA LYS A 249 29.75 -36.69 -53.40
C LYS A 249 29.03 -37.99 -53.03
N ARG A 250 27.86 -38.18 -53.68
CA ARG A 250 27.35 -39.52 -54.02
C ARG A 250 28.38 -40.22 -54.93
N THR A 251 29.36 -40.91 -54.34
CA THR A 251 29.99 -42.00 -55.07
C THR A 251 28.96 -43.11 -55.15
N ALA A 252 28.46 -43.37 -56.35
CA ALA A 252 27.58 -44.50 -56.62
C ALA A 252 28.36 -45.79 -56.33
N ARG A 253 28.30 -46.27 -55.08
CA ARG A 253 28.82 -47.58 -54.73
C ARG A 253 27.94 -48.59 -55.46
N THR A 254 28.50 -49.31 -56.41
CA THR A 254 27.89 -50.50 -56.99
C THR A 254 27.68 -51.51 -55.85
N THR A 255 26.48 -51.50 -55.26
CA THR A 255 26.14 -52.45 -54.20
C THR A 255 26.01 -53.82 -54.85
N LYS A 256 27.01 -54.69 -54.66
CA LYS A 256 26.91 -56.10 -55.01
C LYS A 256 25.61 -56.66 -54.39
N ARG A 257 24.77 -57.33 -55.19
CA ARG A 257 23.52 -57.95 -54.72
C ARG A 257 23.84 -58.90 -53.58
N VAL A 258 23.38 -58.56 -52.38
CA VAL A 258 23.58 -59.37 -51.17
C VAL A 258 22.69 -60.60 -51.26
N THR A 259 23.26 -61.78 -51.02
CA THR A 259 22.50 -63.04 -51.06
C THR A 259 21.50 -63.11 -49.90
N ARG A 260 20.40 -63.85 -50.09
CA ARG A 260 19.34 -64.03 -49.06
C ARG A 260 19.87 -64.54 -47.72
N VAL A 261 20.94 -65.33 -47.74
CA VAL A 261 21.63 -65.85 -46.55
C VAL A 261 22.30 -64.73 -45.74
N VAL A 262 22.94 -63.76 -46.41
CA VAL A 262 23.59 -62.62 -45.74
C VAL A 262 22.55 -61.66 -45.16
N LEU A 263 21.39 -61.48 -45.81
CA LEU A 263 20.26 -60.73 -45.24
C LEU A 263 19.72 -61.38 -43.96
N ASN A 264 19.50 -62.70 -43.97
CA ASN A 264 19.05 -63.43 -42.78
C ASN A 264 20.08 -63.41 -41.65
N LYS A 265 21.39 -63.52 -41.96
CA LYS A 265 22.47 -63.38 -40.96
C LYS A 265 22.49 -61.98 -40.34
N ARG A 266 22.30 -60.94 -41.16
CA ARG A 266 22.21 -59.54 -40.68
C ARG A 266 20.96 -59.29 -39.85
N ALA A 267 19.82 -59.89 -40.22
CA ALA A 267 18.57 -59.81 -39.45
C ALA A 267 18.72 -60.46 -38.07
N ARG A 268 19.35 -61.65 -37.98
CA ARG A 268 19.65 -62.32 -36.70
C ARG A 268 20.57 -61.48 -35.80
N GLN A 269 21.65 -60.93 -36.36
CA GLN A 269 22.56 -60.04 -35.62
C GLN A 269 21.91 -58.71 -35.20
N LYS A 270 20.93 -58.23 -35.98
CA LYS A 270 20.15 -57.04 -35.62
C LYS A 270 19.21 -57.33 -34.46
N ALA A 271 18.49 -58.46 -34.51
CA ALA A 271 17.61 -58.89 -33.42
C ALA A 271 18.38 -59.09 -32.10
N LEU A 272 19.54 -59.74 -32.15
CA LEU A 272 20.41 -59.91 -30.98
C LEU A 272 20.86 -58.57 -30.39
N ARG A 273 21.29 -57.62 -31.22
CA ARG A 273 21.64 -56.26 -30.76
C ARG A 273 20.44 -55.49 -30.20
N GLU A 274 19.24 -55.71 -30.70
CA GLU A 274 18.00 -55.11 -30.18
C GLU A 274 17.59 -55.74 -28.83
N GLU A 275 17.88 -57.00 -28.59
CA GLU A 275 17.65 -57.67 -27.30
C GLU A 275 18.67 -57.19 -26.25
N GLU A 276 19.96 -57.17 -26.59
CA GLU A 276 21.01 -56.62 -25.73
C GLU A 276 20.75 -55.14 -25.39
N SER A 277 20.26 -54.35 -26.33
CA SER A 277 19.93 -52.94 -26.05
C SER A 277 18.72 -52.80 -25.13
N LYS A 278 17.71 -53.68 -25.26
CA LYS A 278 16.56 -53.74 -24.34
C LYS A 278 16.96 -54.18 -22.94
N GLU A 279 17.87 -55.14 -22.80
CA GLU A 279 18.39 -55.57 -21.50
C GLU A 279 19.18 -54.46 -20.83
N LYS A 280 20.11 -53.83 -21.57
CA LYS A 280 20.83 -52.63 -21.09
C LYS A 280 19.87 -51.51 -20.71
N HIS A 281 18.76 -51.34 -21.44
CA HIS A 281 17.74 -50.35 -21.09
C HIS A 281 17.00 -50.70 -19.79
N LYS A 282 16.64 -51.97 -19.59
CA LYS A 282 16.00 -52.45 -18.34
C LYS A 282 16.93 -52.26 -17.14
N GLU A 283 18.21 -52.57 -17.29
CA GLU A 283 19.22 -52.35 -16.24
C GLU A 283 19.41 -50.87 -15.92
N LYS A 284 19.34 -49.99 -16.92
CA LYS A 284 19.37 -48.54 -16.69
C LYS A 284 18.15 -48.08 -15.89
N LEU A 285 16.95 -48.54 -16.26
CA LEU A 285 15.72 -48.23 -15.54
C LEU A 285 15.75 -48.74 -14.10
N SER A 286 16.24 -49.96 -13.85
CA SER A 286 16.34 -50.47 -12.47
C SER A 286 17.29 -49.63 -11.63
N LYS A 287 18.44 -49.23 -12.19
CA LYS A 287 19.41 -48.34 -11.52
C LYS A 287 18.82 -46.96 -11.20
N GLU A 288 17.97 -46.43 -12.07
CA GLU A 288 17.25 -45.18 -11.83
C GLU A 288 16.17 -45.34 -10.75
N ILE A 289 15.44 -46.46 -10.74
CA ILE A 289 14.47 -46.76 -9.68
C ILE A 289 15.15 -46.87 -8.31
N ASP A 290 16.31 -47.55 -8.25
CA ASP A 290 17.09 -47.72 -7.02
C ASP A 290 17.69 -46.39 -6.50
N SER A 291 17.86 -45.38 -7.37
CA SER A 291 18.34 -44.05 -6.98
C SER A 291 17.24 -43.12 -6.47
N LEU A 292 15.96 -43.41 -6.75
CA LEU A 292 14.81 -42.58 -6.33
C LEU A 292 14.80 -42.22 -4.85
N PRO A 293 15.10 -43.13 -3.88
CA PRO A 293 15.12 -42.76 -2.47
C PRO A 293 16.18 -41.72 -2.11
N LYS A 294 17.31 -41.70 -2.84
CA LYS A 294 18.36 -40.67 -2.66
C LYS A 294 17.87 -39.34 -3.19
N ILE A 295 17.27 -39.33 -4.38
CA ILE A 295 16.67 -38.15 -5.02
C ILE A 295 15.56 -37.56 -4.12
N ILE A 296 14.70 -38.40 -3.54
CA ILE A 296 13.63 -37.94 -2.64
C ILE A 296 14.21 -37.29 -1.37
N LYS A 297 15.29 -37.85 -0.81
CA LYS A 297 15.98 -37.26 0.36
C LYS A 297 16.61 -35.91 0.00
N GLU A 298 17.28 -35.83 -1.14
CA GLU A 298 17.88 -34.59 -1.66
C GLU A 298 16.81 -33.52 -1.89
N ILE A 299 15.69 -33.84 -2.55
CA ILE A 299 14.56 -32.92 -2.73
C ILE A 299 14.03 -32.43 -1.37
N ALA A 300 13.90 -33.33 -0.39
CA ALA A 300 13.42 -32.97 0.95
C ALA A 300 14.40 -32.05 1.69
N GLU A 301 15.71 -32.23 1.50
CA GLU A 301 16.74 -31.34 2.04
C GLU A 301 16.71 -29.97 1.35
N GLU A 302 16.65 -29.93 0.02
CA GLU A 302 16.50 -28.69 -0.75
C GLU A 302 15.23 -27.92 -0.36
N ASP A 303 14.10 -28.59 -0.17
CA ASP A 303 12.85 -27.95 0.22
C ASP A 303 12.95 -27.35 1.63
N LYS A 304 13.61 -28.04 2.57
CA LYS A 304 13.91 -27.48 3.89
C LYS A 304 14.80 -26.24 3.79
N GLU A 305 15.82 -26.26 2.95
CA GLU A 305 16.69 -25.10 2.72
C GLU A 305 15.94 -23.92 2.09
N LYS A 306 15.09 -24.19 1.09
CA LYS A 306 14.21 -23.19 0.45
C LYS A 306 13.25 -22.58 1.48
N LEU A 307 12.67 -23.38 2.37
CA LEU A 307 11.82 -22.91 3.46
C LEU A 307 12.61 -22.05 4.47
N ASN A 308 13.77 -22.50 4.92
CA ASN A 308 14.64 -21.74 5.81
C ASN A 308 15.05 -20.40 5.21
N LYS A 309 15.36 -20.36 3.90
CA LYS A 309 15.65 -19.13 3.17
C LYS A 309 14.45 -18.18 3.16
N LYS A 310 13.25 -18.70 2.92
CA LYS A 310 12.00 -17.90 2.98
C LYS A 310 11.78 -17.34 4.38
N ILE A 311 11.96 -18.15 5.42
CA ILE A 311 11.82 -17.72 6.83
C ILE A 311 12.82 -16.62 7.17
N ARG A 312 14.09 -16.75 6.75
CA ARG A 312 15.10 -15.69 6.95
C ARG A 312 14.69 -14.39 6.26
N GLN A 313 14.16 -14.49 5.04
CA GLN A 313 13.68 -13.32 4.30
C GLN A 313 12.45 -12.67 4.96
N THR A 314 11.53 -13.45 5.52
CA THR A 314 10.37 -12.89 6.24
C THR A 314 10.79 -12.20 7.52
N ILE A 315 11.67 -12.83 8.32
CA ILE A 315 12.22 -12.23 9.55
C ILE A 315 12.94 -10.92 9.24
N ALA A 316 13.85 -10.91 8.25
CA ALA A 316 14.57 -9.70 7.86
C ALA A 316 13.63 -8.58 7.39
N LYS A 317 12.54 -8.92 6.70
CA LYS A 317 11.50 -7.93 6.32
C LYS A 317 10.75 -7.41 7.53
N GLU A 318 10.39 -8.27 8.49
CA GLU A 318 9.70 -7.88 9.71
C GLU A 318 10.55 -6.98 10.61
N GLU A 319 11.84 -7.30 10.79
CA GLU A 319 12.81 -6.46 11.51
C GLU A 319 12.94 -5.08 10.87
N VAL A 320 13.02 -5.06 9.55
CA VAL A 320 13.02 -3.81 8.77
C VAL A 320 11.74 -3.00 9.00
N LEU A 321 10.57 -3.63 8.96
CA LEU A 321 9.27 -2.97 9.11
C LEU A 321 9.03 -2.42 10.53
N LYS A 322 9.74 -2.96 11.55
CA LYS A 322 9.74 -2.40 12.91
C LYS A 322 10.45 -1.05 12.99
N ILE A 323 11.42 -0.78 12.11
CA ILE A 323 12.24 0.43 12.14
C ILE A 323 11.76 1.46 11.11
N ARG A 324 11.50 1.03 9.88
CA ARG A 324 11.16 1.91 8.75
C ARG A 324 9.80 1.58 8.13
N PRO A 325 9.04 2.59 7.69
CA PRO A 325 7.80 2.38 6.95
C PRO A 325 8.04 1.60 5.64
N PRO A 326 7.04 0.84 5.18
CA PRO A 326 7.01 0.36 3.80
C PRO A 326 6.95 1.55 2.82
N ARG A 327 7.55 1.39 1.64
CA ARG A 327 7.54 2.44 0.61
C ARG A 327 6.17 2.49 -0.08
N LEU A 328 5.38 3.49 0.27
CA LEU A 328 4.03 3.70 -0.30
C LEU A 328 4.02 4.53 -1.59
N GLY A 329 5.05 5.35 -1.83
CA GLY A 329 5.08 6.29 -2.96
C GLY A 329 6.48 6.59 -3.49
N LYS A 330 6.58 7.65 -4.32
CA LYS A 330 7.82 8.07 -4.97
C LYS A 330 8.90 8.48 -3.95
N HIS A 331 8.51 9.24 -2.92
CA HIS A 331 9.45 9.71 -1.91
C HIS A 331 9.67 8.66 -0.83
N LYS A 332 10.92 8.55 -0.35
CA LYS A 332 11.26 7.73 0.81
C LYS A 332 10.89 8.52 2.07
N TYR A 333 10.54 7.83 3.14
CA TYR A 333 10.42 8.46 4.45
C TYR A 333 11.79 8.98 4.89
N GLU A 334 11.81 10.25 5.29
CA GLU A 334 12.97 10.93 5.86
C GLU A 334 12.63 11.21 7.33
N ALA A 335 13.42 10.63 8.23
CA ALA A 335 13.25 10.81 9.66
C ALA A 335 13.53 12.28 10.05
N PRO A 336 12.77 12.84 11.00
CA PRO A 336 13.10 14.15 11.55
C PRO A 336 14.46 14.10 12.27
N PRO A 337 15.22 15.20 12.28
CA PRO A 337 16.47 15.26 13.05
C PRO A 337 16.18 15.09 14.54
N VAL A 338 17.11 14.47 15.28
CA VAL A 338 17.00 14.30 16.73
C VAL A 338 16.94 15.68 17.39
N GLN A 339 16.04 15.82 18.35
CA GLN A 339 15.83 17.07 19.07
C GLN A 339 16.55 17.01 20.41
N VAL A 340 17.77 17.53 20.45
CA VAL A 340 18.60 17.58 21.66
C VAL A 340 18.91 19.03 21.98
N LEU A 341 18.84 19.40 23.25
CA LEU A 341 19.31 20.71 23.70
C LEU A 341 20.83 20.76 23.63
N LEU A 342 21.40 21.86 23.14
CA LEU A 342 22.85 22.06 23.20
C LEU A 342 23.29 22.28 24.66
N THR A 343 24.57 22.04 24.95
CA THR A 343 25.16 22.26 26.28
C THR A 343 24.94 23.69 26.78
N GLU A 344 25.02 24.68 25.90
CA GLU A 344 24.75 26.09 26.20
C GLU A 344 23.28 26.39 26.52
N GLU A 345 22.36 25.59 25.98
CA GLU A 345 20.92 25.77 26.15
C GLU A 345 20.39 25.03 27.39
N MET A 346 21.19 24.13 27.95
CA MET A 346 20.86 23.31 29.10
C MET A 346 21.12 24.11 30.40
N THR A 347 20.07 24.74 30.95
CA THR A 347 20.20 25.69 32.07
C THR A 347 19.60 25.21 33.40
N GLY A 348 18.98 24.02 33.45
CA GLY A 348 18.38 23.44 34.66
C GLY A 348 17.09 24.14 35.18
N SER A 349 16.79 25.38 34.79
CA SER A 349 15.48 26.06 35.00
C SER A 349 14.45 26.00 33.85
N LEU A 350 13.28 25.40 34.11
CA LEU A 350 12.17 25.26 33.13
C LEU A 350 11.69 26.60 32.52
N ARG A 351 11.93 27.72 33.21
CA ARG A 351 11.57 29.07 32.74
C ARG A 351 12.47 29.57 31.62
N LYS A 352 13.68 29.01 31.50
CA LYS A 352 14.67 29.36 30.49
C LYS A 352 14.64 28.41 29.29
N LEU A 353 13.74 27.42 29.29
CA LEU A 353 13.57 26.51 28.17
C LEU A 353 13.21 27.27 26.91
N LYS A 354 14.00 27.04 25.85
CA LYS A 354 13.59 27.42 24.51
C LYS A 354 12.46 26.51 24.07
N ALA A 355 11.43 27.08 23.44
CA ALA A 355 10.34 26.29 22.89
C ALA A 355 10.89 25.40 21.77
N CYS A 356 10.86 24.08 22.00
CA CYS A 356 11.21 23.08 21.01
C CYS A 356 9.99 22.68 20.15
N CYS A 357 10.12 21.62 19.35
CA CYS A 357 9.33 21.32 18.15
C CYS A 357 7.81 21.58 18.16
N THR A 358 7.29 21.73 16.95
CA THR A 358 5.85 21.73 16.71
C THR A 358 5.32 20.29 16.75
N LEU A 359 4.51 19.96 17.76
CA LEU A 359 3.85 18.66 17.91
C LEU A 359 3.13 18.20 16.63
N ALA A 360 2.57 19.15 15.87
CA ALA A 360 1.92 18.85 14.59
C ALA A 360 2.87 18.19 13.58
N ARG A 361 4.13 18.64 13.49
CA ARG A 361 5.14 18.06 12.59
C ARG A 361 5.53 16.66 13.05
N ASP A 362 5.68 16.46 14.35
CA ASP A 362 5.98 15.15 14.92
C ASP A 362 4.85 14.14 14.66
N ARG A 363 3.59 14.52 14.93
CA ARG A 363 2.42 13.67 14.61
C ARG A 363 2.30 13.36 13.12
N PHE A 364 2.56 14.34 12.26
CA PHE A 364 2.59 14.15 10.82
C PHE A 364 3.67 13.13 10.41
N LYS A 365 4.87 13.25 10.96
CA LYS A 365 5.97 12.31 10.72
C LYS A 365 5.70 10.92 11.30
N SER A 366 5.02 10.79 12.44
CA SER A 366 4.53 9.51 12.96
C SER A 366 3.53 8.84 12.03
N LEU A 367 2.64 9.60 11.36
CA LEU A 367 1.71 9.04 10.37
C LEU A 367 2.43 8.55 9.11
N GLU A 368 3.46 9.28 8.65
CA GLU A 368 4.32 8.82 7.55
C GLU A 368 5.12 7.57 7.94
N LYS A 369 5.70 7.55 9.16
CA LYS A 369 6.50 6.43 9.68
C LYS A 369 5.67 5.15 9.87
N ARG A 370 4.39 5.29 10.19
CA ARG A 370 3.42 4.18 10.22
C ARG A 370 2.91 3.77 8.84
N GLY A 371 3.26 4.48 7.77
CA GLY A 371 2.71 4.21 6.45
C GLY A 371 1.18 4.39 6.41
N ILE A 372 0.64 5.30 7.21
CA ILE A 372 -0.75 5.76 7.08
C ILE A 372 -0.80 6.87 6.03
N LEU A 373 0.20 7.75 6.05
CA LEU A 373 0.37 8.82 5.07
C LEU A 373 1.55 8.51 4.15
N VAL A 374 1.42 8.88 2.88
CA VAL A 374 2.52 8.81 1.91
C VAL A 374 3.49 9.96 2.14
N PRO A 375 4.81 9.71 2.25
CA PRO A 375 5.81 10.77 2.33
C PRO A 375 5.72 11.69 1.11
N SER A 376 5.66 13.00 1.36
CA SER A 376 5.59 14.01 0.30
C SER A 376 6.66 15.08 0.49
N LYS A 377 7.15 15.65 -0.62
CA LYS A 377 8.00 16.84 -0.59
C LYS A 377 7.17 18.03 -1.03
N ALA A 378 7.39 19.18 -0.38
CA ALA A 378 6.72 20.42 -0.74
C ALA A 378 7.04 20.75 -2.21
N ILE A 379 6.01 20.78 -3.05
CA ILE A 379 6.13 21.18 -4.45
C ILE A 379 6.19 22.70 -4.44
N ARG A 380 7.38 23.27 -4.64
CA ARG A 380 7.51 24.68 -4.98
C ARG A 380 6.93 24.84 -6.39
N ARG A 381 5.78 25.49 -6.49
CA ARG A 381 5.29 25.98 -7.78
C ARG A 381 6.18 27.17 -8.13
N ASN A 382 7.10 26.94 -9.06
CA ASN A 382 7.89 28.00 -9.66
C ASN A 382 7.03 28.85 -10.59
#